data_AF-A0AA45A746-F1
#
_entry.id   AF-A0AA45A746-F1
#
_cell.length_a   1.000
_cell.length_b   1.000
_cell.length_c   1.000
_cell.angle_alpha   90.00
_cell.angle_beta   90.00
_cell.angle_gamma   90.00
#
_symmetry.space_group_name_H-M   'P 1'
#
loop_
_entity.id
_entity.type
_entity.pdbx_description
1 polymer ?
#
loop_
_entity_poly.entity_id
_entity_poly.type
_entity_poly.pdbx_seq_one_letter_code
_entity_poly.pdbx_strand_id
1 'polypeptide(L)'
;MISPEITSAILEYHSKWSVGIFTSSLTLASFLFTMKSFVIQTVKDKIYDAPSYRNKVKQRRDSGSSVEYYGGLKRLSFLLKWTILIALVNSMFQLCLSPFNNVWLAIICLLTSVLTGLLFFSVVWIVSENMRDLIEQAEQKAEDEEK
;
A
#
# COMPACT_ATOMS: atom_id res chain seq x y z
N MET A 1 29.08 7.60 -19.44
CA MET A 1 29.72 6.51 -18.67
C MET A 1 29.68 6.90 -17.20
N ILE A 2 29.20 6.00 -16.33
CA ILE A 2 29.31 6.18 -14.88
C ILE A 2 30.79 6.05 -14.52
N SER A 3 31.31 6.89 -13.63
CA SER A 3 32.71 6.79 -13.17
C SER A 3 32.96 5.40 -12.54
N PRO A 4 34.14 4.78 -12.74
CA PRO A 4 34.45 3.48 -12.16
C PRO A 4 34.36 3.48 -10.62
N GLU A 5 34.63 4.61 -9.96
CA GLU A 5 34.50 4.74 -8.50
C GLU A 5 33.04 4.64 -8.04
N ILE A 6 32.15 5.34 -8.75
CA ILE A 6 30.70 5.32 -8.47
C ILE A 6 30.12 3.93 -8.75
N THR A 7 30.60 3.28 -9.80
CA THR A 7 30.21 1.93 -10.21
C THR A 7 30.48 0.93 -9.08
N SER A 8 31.68 0.97 -8.50
CA SER A 8 32.06 0.12 -7.37
C SER A 8 31.26 0.43 -6.11
N ALA A 9 31.06 1.72 -5.80
CA ALA A 9 30.29 2.13 -4.62
C ALA A 9 28.82 1.64 -4.67
N ILE A 10 28.18 1.69 -5.84
CA ILE A 10 26.80 1.20 -6.03
C ILE A 10 26.73 -0.31 -5.81
N LEU A 11 27.68 -1.07 -6.38
CA LEU A 11 27.72 -2.52 -6.23
C LEU A 11 27.96 -2.93 -4.77
N GLU A 12 28.89 -2.28 -4.09
CA GLU A 12 29.19 -2.54 -2.68
C GLU A 12 27.98 -2.24 -1.80
N TYR A 13 27.34 -1.09 -2.00
CA TYR A 13 26.12 -0.72 -1.28
C TYR A 13 24.99 -1.73 -1.52
N HIS A 14 24.73 -2.06 -2.78
CA HIS A 14 23.68 -3.01 -3.15
C HIS A 14 23.94 -4.40 -2.56
N SER A 15 25.16 -4.91 -2.67
CA SER A 15 25.56 -6.21 -2.11
C SER A 15 25.39 -6.27 -0.59
N LYS A 16 25.72 -5.20 0.13
CA LYS A 16 25.59 -5.14 1.59
C LYS A 16 24.13 -5.15 2.06
N TRP A 17 23.24 -4.53 1.29
CA TRP A 17 21.85 -4.32 1.69
C TRP A 17 20.84 -5.23 0.99
N SER A 18 21.23 -5.97 -0.06
CA SER A 18 20.31 -6.75 -0.89
C SER A 18 19.48 -7.75 -0.09
N VAL A 19 20.10 -8.45 0.87
CA VAL A 19 19.40 -9.38 1.76
C VAL A 19 18.36 -8.65 2.63
N GLY A 20 18.73 -7.52 3.23
CA GLY A 20 17.79 -6.72 4.03
C GLY A 20 16.63 -6.17 3.21
N ILE A 21 16.90 -5.71 1.99
CA ILE A 21 15.89 -5.21 1.05
C ILE A 21 14.98 -6.36 0.56
N PHE A 22 15.55 -7.53 0.29
CA PHE A 22 14.81 -8.74 -0.06
C PHE A 22 13.84 -9.13 1.05
N THR A 23 14.35 -9.29 2.28
CA THR A 23 13.56 -9.72 3.43
C THR A 23 12.47 -8.71 3.75
N SER A 24 12.79 -7.41 3.80
CA SER A 24 11.80 -6.36 4.06
C SER A 24 10.71 -6.32 3.00
N SER A 25 11.06 -6.45 1.71
CA SER A 25 10.07 -6.47 0.62
C SER A 25 9.15 -7.69 0.70
N LEU A 26 9.70 -8.87 1.02
CA LEU A 26 8.91 -10.09 1.17
C LEU A 26 7.98 -10.01 2.38
N THR A 27 8.49 -9.59 3.54
CA THR A 27 7.70 -9.38 4.75
C THR A 27 6.57 -8.38 4.50
N LEU A 28 6.87 -7.29 3.81
CA LEU A 28 5.89 -6.28 3.44
C LEU A 28 4.76 -6.86 2.58
N ALA A 29 5.12 -7.62 1.55
CA ALA A 29 4.15 -8.27 0.68
C ALA A 29 3.24 -9.23 1.47
N SER A 30 3.82 -10.07 2.32
CA SER A 30 3.06 -11.02 3.16
C SER A 30 2.14 -10.32 4.15
N PHE A 31 2.63 -9.26 4.80
CA PHE A 31 1.84 -8.46 5.73
C PHE A 31 0.67 -7.77 5.02
N LEU A 32 0.93 -7.06 3.92
CA LEU A 32 -0.11 -6.37 3.15
C LEU A 32 -1.12 -7.35 2.55
N PHE A 33 -0.69 -8.54 2.11
CA PHE A 33 -1.59 -9.58 1.61
C PHE A 33 -2.55 -10.05 2.71
N THR A 34 -2.03 -10.29 3.92
CA THR A 34 -2.84 -10.67 5.08
C THR A 34 -3.79 -9.53 5.47
N MET A 35 -3.26 -8.31 5.56
CA MET A 35 -4.00 -7.12 5.95
C MET A 35 -5.09 -6.77 4.93
N LYS A 36 -4.88 -7.03 3.64
CA LYS A 36 -5.85 -6.74 2.57
C LYS A 36 -7.20 -7.37 2.86
N SER A 37 -7.24 -8.64 3.23
CA SER A 37 -8.50 -9.34 3.53
C SER A 37 -9.18 -8.74 4.76
N PHE A 38 -8.42 -8.50 5.84
CA PHE A 38 -8.94 -7.95 7.09
C PHE A 38 -9.45 -6.51 6.94
N VAL A 39 -8.67 -5.63 6.32
CA VAL A 39 -9.03 -4.22 6.11
C VAL A 39 -10.20 -4.11 5.16
N ILE A 40 -10.22 -4.88 4.05
CA ILE A 40 -11.34 -4.81 3.12
C ILE A 40 -12.64 -5.29 3.80
N GLN A 41 -12.62 -6.41 4.53
CA GLN A 41 -13.80 -6.90 5.23
C GLN A 41 -14.26 -5.93 6.31
N THR A 42 -13.36 -5.46 7.17
CA THR A 42 -13.68 -4.53 8.27
C THR A 42 -14.22 -3.21 7.75
N VAL A 43 -13.57 -2.60 6.75
CA VAL A 43 -14.00 -1.32 6.18
C VAL A 43 -15.34 -1.47 5.45
N LYS A 44 -15.53 -2.56 4.71
CA LYS A 44 -16.80 -2.87 4.06
C LYS A 44 -17.92 -2.96 5.10
N ASP A 45 -17.74 -3.80 6.12
CA ASP A 45 -18.80 -4.13 7.07
C ASP A 45 -19.10 -2.98 8.05
N LYS A 46 -18.09 -2.18 8.41
CA LYS A 46 -18.24 -1.09 9.41
C LYS A 46 -18.57 0.28 8.79
N ILE A 47 -18.03 0.61 7.60
CA ILE A 47 -18.30 1.91 6.95
C ILE A 47 -19.40 1.78 5.91
N TYR A 48 -19.18 0.90 4.93
CA TYR A 48 -19.99 0.92 3.72
C TYR A 48 -21.35 0.23 3.91
N ASP A 49 -21.41 -0.81 4.72
CA ASP A 49 -22.67 -1.50 5.04
C ASP A 49 -23.47 -0.77 6.15
N ALA A 50 -22.93 0.32 6.72
CA ALA A 50 -23.65 1.14 7.69
C ALA A 50 -24.82 1.91 7.05
N PRO A 51 -26.01 1.92 7.68
CA PRO A 51 -27.19 2.59 7.14
C PRO A 51 -27.01 4.11 6.98
N SER A 52 -26.17 4.74 7.81
CA SER A 52 -25.81 6.16 7.72
C SER A 52 -25.08 6.50 6.41
N TYR A 53 -24.13 5.67 6.00
CA TYR A 53 -23.38 5.85 4.75
C TYR A 53 -24.28 5.59 3.53
N ARG A 54 -25.16 4.59 3.62
CA ARG A 54 -26.15 4.29 2.56
C ARG A 54 -27.06 5.48 2.26
N ASN A 55 -27.51 6.17 3.32
CA ASN A 55 -28.37 7.35 3.20
C ASN A 55 -27.61 8.56 2.63
N LYS A 56 -26.35 8.78 3.02
CA LYS A 56 -25.50 9.85 2.44
C LYS A 56 -25.22 9.62 0.95
N VAL A 57 -24.93 8.40 0.52
CA VAL A 57 -24.71 8.08 -0.90
C VAL A 57 -25.99 8.24 -1.72
N LYS A 58 -27.15 7.83 -1.16
CA LYS A 58 -28.46 8.03 -1.80
C LYS A 58 -28.76 9.53 -1.98
N GLN A 59 -28.56 10.33 -0.95
CA GLN A 59 -28.75 11.78 -0.99
C GLN A 59 -27.85 12.47 -2.03
N ARG A 60 -26.60 12.01 -2.21
CA ARG A 60 -25.68 12.51 -3.24
C ARG A 60 -26.04 12.04 -4.67
N ARG A 61 -26.59 10.83 -4.81
CA ARG A 61 -27.12 10.33 -6.10
C ARG A 61 -28.38 11.09 -6.52
N ASP A 62 -29.26 11.36 -5.58
CA ASP A 62 -30.50 12.11 -5.82
C ASP A 62 -30.21 13.57 -6.22
N SER A 63 -29.04 14.11 -5.86
CA SER A 63 -28.53 15.42 -6.30
C SER A 63 -27.72 15.38 -7.62
N GLY A 64 -27.77 14.25 -8.35
CA GLY A 64 -27.20 14.13 -9.71
C GLY A 64 -25.74 13.67 -9.78
N SER A 65 -25.12 13.33 -8.65
CA SER A 65 -23.72 12.87 -8.62
C SER A 65 -23.60 11.35 -8.82
N SER A 66 -22.75 10.91 -9.75
CA SER A 66 -22.47 9.49 -10.03
C SER A 66 -21.46 8.87 -9.03
N VAL A 67 -21.71 9.05 -7.73
CA VAL A 67 -20.81 8.53 -6.69
C VAL A 67 -20.92 7.00 -6.62
N GLU A 68 -19.81 6.29 -6.83
CA GLU A 68 -19.71 4.84 -6.61
C GLU A 68 -19.83 4.54 -5.11
N TYR A 69 -20.73 3.63 -4.74
CA TYR A 69 -20.98 3.25 -3.35
C TYR A 69 -19.71 2.76 -2.65
N TYR A 70 -18.87 1.99 -3.32
CA TYR A 70 -17.62 1.42 -2.80
C TYR A 70 -16.36 2.03 -3.42
N GLY A 71 -16.45 3.25 -3.98
CA GLY A 71 -15.35 3.84 -4.77
C GLY A 71 -14.03 3.95 -3.99
N GLY A 72 -14.09 4.38 -2.72
CA GLY A 72 -12.92 4.45 -1.83
C GLY A 72 -12.32 3.08 -1.53
N LEU A 73 -13.17 2.11 -1.17
CA LEU A 73 -12.76 0.72 -0.92
C LEU A 73 -12.12 0.06 -2.16
N LYS A 74 -12.65 0.35 -3.35
CA LYS A 74 -12.11 -0.15 -4.63
C LYS A 74 -10.73 0.43 -4.93
N ARG A 75 -10.53 1.73 -4.67
CA ARG A 75 -9.22 2.39 -4.80
C ARG A 75 -8.20 1.84 -3.80
N LEU A 76 -8.60 1.67 -2.54
CA LEU A 76 -7.77 1.06 -1.49
C LEU A 76 -7.37 -0.37 -1.88
N SER A 77 -8.33 -1.20 -2.27
CA SER A 77 -8.08 -2.58 -2.70
C SER A 77 -7.14 -2.67 -3.92
N PHE A 78 -7.27 -1.74 -4.86
CA PHE A 78 -6.40 -1.65 -6.03
C PHE A 78 -4.98 -1.23 -5.64
N LEU A 79 -4.83 -0.21 -4.79
CA LEU A 79 -3.51 0.24 -4.32
C LEU A 79 -2.80 -0.85 -3.51
N LEU A 80 -3.50 -1.53 -2.61
CA LEU A 80 -2.94 -2.67 -1.87
C LEU A 80 -2.49 -3.77 -2.84
N LYS A 81 -3.31 -4.11 -3.85
CA LYS A 81 -2.95 -5.12 -4.85
C LYS A 81 -1.64 -4.76 -5.57
N TRP A 82 -1.51 -3.52 -6.04
CA TRP A 82 -0.29 -3.09 -6.75
C TRP A 82 0.92 -3.02 -5.85
N THR A 83 0.75 -2.56 -4.61
CA THR A 83 1.85 -2.50 -3.64
C THR A 83 2.37 -3.89 -3.29
N ILE A 84 1.48 -4.87 -3.08
CA ILE A 84 1.86 -6.28 -2.87
C ILE A 84 2.62 -6.82 -4.09
N LEU A 85 2.09 -6.59 -5.30
CA LEU A 85 2.70 -7.10 -6.53
C LEU A 85 4.10 -6.51 -6.74
N ILE A 86 4.26 -5.21 -6.56
CA ILE A 86 5.54 -4.52 -6.71
C ILE A 86 6.53 -4.96 -5.63
N ALA A 87 6.09 -5.15 -4.38
CA ALA A 87 6.94 -5.67 -3.31
C ALA A 87 7.42 -7.11 -3.59
N LEU A 88 6.56 -7.98 -4.13
CA LEU A 88 6.95 -9.33 -4.56
C LEU A 88 7.93 -9.31 -5.73
N VAL A 89 7.67 -8.47 -6.74
CA VAL A 89 8.58 -8.30 -7.88
C VAL A 89 9.94 -7.77 -7.40
N ASN A 90 9.96 -6.79 -6.48
CA ASN A 90 11.19 -6.28 -5.91
C ASN A 90 11.96 -7.38 -5.16
N SER A 91 11.28 -8.17 -4.34
CA SER A 91 11.88 -9.34 -3.67
C SER A 91 12.47 -10.34 -4.67
N MET A 92 11.73 -10.67 -5.74
CA MET A 92 12.24 -11.55 -6.81
C MET A 92 13.44 -10.95 -7.54
N PHE A 93 13.45 -9.65 -7.81
CA PHE A 93 14.60 -8.98 -8.42
C PHE A 93 15.81 -8.99 -7.51
N GLN A 94 15.64 -8.72 -6.21
CA GLN A 94 16.75 -8.81 -5.26
C GLN A 94 17.30 -10.24 -5.17
N LEU A 95 16.46 -11.27 -5.22
CA LEU A 95 16.90 -12.67 -5.16
C LEU A 95 17.59 -13.13 -6.46
N CYS A 96 17.00 -12.80 -7.62
CA CYS A 96 17.49 -13.28 -8.92
C CYS A 96 18.64 -12.45 -9.48
N LEU A 97 18.63 -11.12 -9.28
CA LEU A 97 19.58 -10.21 -9.93
C LEU A 97 20.77 -9.84 -9.04
N SER A 98 20.63 -9.90 -7.71
CA SER A 98 21.73 -9.56 -6.79
C SER A 98 23.01 -10.39 -6.96
N PRO A 99 22.98 -11.67 -7.38
CA PRO A 99 24.21 -12.42 -7.62
C PRO A 99 24.99 -11.96 -8.86
N PHE A 100 24.34 -11.28 -9.80
CA PHE A 100 24.99 -10.80 -11.02
C PHE A 100 25.63 -9.44 -10.71
N ASN A 101 26.97 -9.38 -10.66
CA ASN A 101 27.79 -8.17 -10.43
C ASN A 101 27.70 -7.16 -11.61
N ASN A 102 26.50 -6.70 -11.92
CA ASN A 102 26.21 -5.77 -12.99
C ASN A 102 25.53 -4.52 -12.43
N VAL A 103 26.12 -3.36 -12.67
CA VAL A 103 25.68 -2.07 -12.11
C VAL A 103 24.30 -1.67 -12.59
N TRP A 104 23.95 -1.99 -13.83
CA TRP A 104 22.61 -1.69 -14.35
C TRP A 104 21.53 -2.47 -13.61
N LEU A 105 21.81 -3.73 -13.27
CA LEU A 105 20.89 -4.57 -12.50
C LEU A 105 20.76 -4.06 -11.07
N ALA A 106 21.88 -3.70 -10.43
CA ALA A 106 21.88 -3.10 -9.09
C ALA A 106 21.07 -1.79 -9.05
N ILE A 107 21.22 -0.91 -10.04
CA ILE A 107 20.43 0.32 -10.16
C ILE A 107 18.94 0.01 -10.28
N ILE A 108 18.56 -0.94 -11.13
CA ILE A 108 17.15 -1.35 -11.28
C ILE A 108 16.60 -1.86 -9.95
N CYS A 109 17.32 -2.75 -9.26
CA CYS A 109 16.93 -3.28 -7.95
C CYS A 109 16.75 -2.18 -6.89
N LEU A 110 17.64 -1.19 -6.85
CA LEU A 110 17.53 -0.06 -5.93
C LEU A 110 16.34 0.84 -6.28
N LEU A 111 16.12 1.13 -7.56
CA LEU A 111 14.97 1.91 -8.02
C LEU A 111 13.63 1.24 -7.69
N THR A 112 13.51 -0.07 -7.93
CA THR A 112 12.30 -0.82 -7.56
C THR A 112 12.08 -0.85 -6.05
N SER A 113 13.16 -0.82 -5.26
CA SER A 113 13.08 -0.77 -3.80
C SER A 113 12.58 0.58 -3.30
N VAL A 114 13.06 1.69 -3.88
CA VAL A 114 12.55 3.04 -3.60
C VAL A 114 11.08 3.14 -3.98
N LEU A 115 10.69 2.64 -5.16
CA LEU A 115 9.30 2.64 -5.61
C LEU A 115 8.39 1.84 -4.66
N THR A 116 8.86 0.68 -4.19
CA THR A 116 8.14 -0.14 -3.20
C THR A 116 7.92 0.63 -1.90
N GLY A 117 8.95 1.33 -1.42
CA GLY A 117 8.86 2.18 -0.23
C GLY A 117 7.83 3.32 -0.36
N LEU A 118 7.81 4.02 -1.50
CA LEU A 118 6.85 5.10 -1.76
C LEU A 118 5.40 4.61 -1.83
N LEU A 119 5.16 3.47 -2.48
CA LEU A 119 3.83 2.87 -2.54
C LEU A 119 3.37 2.39 -1.17
N PHE A 120 4.28 1.78 -0.40
CA PHE A 120 3.96 1.37 0.96
C PHE A 120 3.58 2.55 1.85
N PHE A 121 4.35 3.63 1.79
CA PHE A 121 4.02 4.86 2.52
C PHE A 121 2.64 5.39 2.14
N SER A 122 2.31 5.37 0.85
CA SER A 122 0.97 5.76 0.36
C SER A 122 -0.14 4.87 0.91
N VAL A 123 0.08 3.56 0.98
CA VAL A 123 -0.88 2.61 1.59
C VAL A 123 -1.07 2.91 3.08
N VAL A 124 0.01 3.10 3.83
CA VAL A 124 -0.05 3.43 5.27
C VAL A 124 -0.83 4.72 5.49
N TRP A 125 -0.56 5.76 4.70
CA TRP A 125 -1.26 7.03 4.77
C TRP A 125 -2.77 6.86 4.58
N ILE A 126 -3.18 6.22 3.48
CA ILE A 126 -4.61 6.04 3.16
C ILE A 126 -5.30 5.16 4.20
N VAL A 127 -4.67 4.08 4.66
CA VAL A 127 -5.24 3.24 5.72
C VAL A 127 -5.41 4.05 7.00
N SER A 128 -4.43 4.88 7.37
CA SER A 128 -4.54 5.75 8.55
C SER A 128 -5.67 6.77 8.43
N GLU A 129 -5.88 7.34 7.25
CA GLU A 129 -6.98 8.29 7.00
C GLU A 129 -8.35 7.59 7.12
N ASN A 130 -8.51 6.41 6.49
CA ASN A 130 -9.74 5.63 6.62
C ASN A 130 -10.01 5.17 8.07
N MET A 131 -8.98 4.89 8.86
CA MET A 131 -9.15 4.54 10.28
C MET A 131 -9.60 5.74 11.12
N ARG A 132 -9.14 6.97 10.80
CA ARG A 132 -9.62 8.18 11.48
C ARG A 132 -11.09 8.43 11.19
N ASP A 133 -11.49 8.35 9.92
CA ASP A 133 -12.90 8.49 9.52
C ASP A 133 -13.80 7.44 10.21
N LEU A 134 -13.28 6.22 10.40
CA LEU A 134 -13.96 5.15 11.14
C LEU A 134 -14.17 5.48 12.61
N ILE A 135 -13.15 6.03 13.26
CA ILE A 135 -13.20 6.41 14.67
C ILE A 135 -14.18 7.56 14.87
N GLU A 136 -14.10 8.62 14.05
CA GLU A 136 -15.02 9.76 14.15
C GLU A 136 -16.49 9.35 13.95
N GLN A 137 -16.76 8.43 13.02
CA GLN A 137 -18.12 7.90 12.84
C GLN A 137 -18.59 7.06 14.04
N ALA A 138 -17.68 6.31 14.67
CA ALA A 138 -17.99 5.52 15.85
C ALA A 138 -18.27 6.42 17.07
N GLU A 139 -17.50 7.50 17.24
CA GLU A 139 -17.73 8.51 18.28
C GLU A 139 -19.08 9.21 18.12
N GLN A 140 -19.41 9.68 16.91
CA GLN A 140 -20.72 10.29 16.63
C GLN A 140 -21.89 9.34 16.94
N LYS A 141 -21.76 8.06 16.58
CA LYS A 141 -22.80 7.07 16.85
C LYS A 141 -22.98 6.81 18.35
N ALA A 142 -21.90 6.83 19.13
CA ALA A 142 -21.95 6.68 20.58
C ALA A 142 -22.65 7.89 21.24
N GLU A 143 -22.33 9.11 20.80
CA GLU A 143 -22.99 10.34 21.30
C GLU A 143 -24.50 10.38 20.98
N ASP A 144 -24.91 9.87 19.81
CA ASP A 144 -26.31 9.80 19.41
C ASP A 144 -27.09 8.73 20.20
N GLU A 145 -26.43 7.66 20.68
CA GLU A 145 -27.06 6.62 21.52
C GLU A 145 -27.17 7.03 23.00
N GLU A 146 -26.39 8.00 23.46
CA GLU A 146 -26.46 8.57 24.81
C GLU A 146 -27.54 9.67 24.98
N LYS A 147 -28.13 10.17 23.89
CA LYS A 147 -29.19 11.21 23.88
C LYS A 147 -30.59 10.63 23.76
#